data_AF-A0A831VPR8-F1
#
_entry.id   AF-A0A831VPR8-F1
#
_cell.length_a   1.000
_cell.length_b   1.000
_cell.length_c   1.000
_cell.angle_alpha   90.00
_cell.angle_beta   90.00
_cell.angle_gamma   90.00
#
_symmetry.space_group_name_H-M   'P 1'
#
loop_
_entity.id
_entity.type
_entity.pdbx_description
1 polymer ?
#
loop_
_entity_poly.entity_id
_entity_poly.type
_entity_poly.pdbx_seq_one_letter_code
_entity_poly.pdbx_strand_id
1 'polypeptide(L)'
;MIDSILDRDILGEEKKAGQKAARTIRRNFKAILATSTVKRSGTLLRIAGATATMKAGELDAITINASTATFIQHYGFEGIKSNGVRMTLKPLSHFDLLFDKSSRALEQLADEIADIRGERITTRLSNMVKLLSDERVK
;
A
#
# COMPACT_ATOMS: atom_id res chain seq x y z
N MET A 1 29.57 -4.72 -13.68
CA MET A 1 28.67 -3.96 -14.58
C MET A 1 27.34 -4.67 -14.79
N ILE A 2 27.29 -6.03 -14.83
CA ILE A 2 26.06 -6.81 -14.97
C ILE A 2 25.17 -6.75 -13.70
N ASP A 3 25.76 -6.85 -12.49
CA ASP A 3 25.00 -6.78 -11.23
C ASP A 3 24.20 -5.47 -11.05
N SER A 4 24.74 -4.33 -11.51
CA SER A 4 24.06 -3.02 -11.35
C SER A 4 22.88 -2.82 -12.29
N ILE A 5 22.81 -3.57 -13.39
CA ILE A 5 21.70 -3.49 -14.36
C ILE A 5 20.56 -4.38 -13.86
N LEU A 6 20.88 -5.60 -13.40
CA LEU A 6 19.89 -6.52 -12.84
C LEU A 6 19.24 -5.94 -11.57
N ASP A 7 20.05 -5.41 -10.65
CA ASP A 7 19.53 -4.79 -9.42
C ASP A 7 18.62 -3.57 -9.72
N ARG A 8 18.88 -2.82 -10.80
CA ARG A 8 18.01 -1.69 -11.19
C ARG A 8 16.66 -2.14 -11.73
N ASP A 9 16.61 -3.26 -12.45
CA ASP A 9 15.37 -3.77 -13.03
C ASP A 9 14.45 -4.32 -11.92
N ILE A 10 15.01 -5.12 -11.01
CA ILE A 10 14.33 -5.69 -9.85
C ILE A 10 13.73 -4.61 -8.93
N LEU A 11 14.49 -3.54 -8.62
CA LEU A 11 13.97 -2.41 -7.84
C LEU A 11 12.85 -1.66 -8.57
N GLY A 12 12.91 -1.61 -9.90
CA GLY A 12 11.85 -1.07 -10.75
C GLY A 12 10.58 -1.90 -10.69
N GLU A 13 10.70 -3.22 -10.65
CA GLU A 13 9.59 -4.17 -10.51
C GLU A 13 8.92 -4.09 -9.15
N GLU A 14 9.70 -4.03 -8.07
CA GLU A 14 9.15 -3.89 -6.71
C GLU A 14 8.34 -2.59 -6.56
N LYS A 15 8.86 -1.50 -7.15
CA LYS A 15 8.14 -0.22 -7.22
C LYS A 15 6.83 -0.34 -8.01
N LYS A 16 6.82 -1.07 -9.14
CA LYS A 16 5.62 -1.30 -9.95
C LYS A 16 4.58 -2.11 -9.18
N ALA A 17 4.99 -3.19 -8.52
CA ALA A 17 4.14 -4.02 -7.67
C ALA A 17 3.47 -3.19 -6.57
N GLY A 18 4.26 -2.42 -5.81
CA GLY A 18 3.75 -1.51 -4.79
C GLY A 18 2.75 -0.48 -5.34
N GLN A 19 3.06 0.14 -6.49
CA GLN A 19 2.15 1.09 -7.13
C GLN A 19 0.85 0.45 -7.60
N LYS A 20 0.89 -0.78 -8.12
CA LYS A 20 -0.29 -1.54 -8.55
C LYS A 20 -1.22 -1.81 -7.37
N ALA A 21 -0.68 -2.29 -6.25
CA ALA A 21 -1.43 -2.52 -5.03
C ALA A 21 -2.02 -1.21 -4.48
N ALA A 22 -1.21 -0.15 -4.38
CA ALA A 22 -1.65 1.17 -3.91
C ALA A 22 -2.80 1.74 -4.76
N ARG A 23 -2.75 1.59 -6.10
CA ARG A 23 -3.85 2.04 -6.98
C ARG A 23 -5.14 1.28 -6.71
N THR A 24 -5.06 -0.02 -6.47
CA THR A 24 -6.22 -0.87 -6.17
C THR A 24 -6.83 -0.50 -4.83
N ILE A 25 -6.01 -0.40 -3.78
CA ILE A 25 -6.45 0.04 -2.44
C ILE A 25 -7.08 1.42 -2.51
N ARG A 26 -6.47 2.38 -3.22
CA ARG A 26 -7.04 3.72 -3.41
C ARG A 26 -8.41 3.68 -4.08
N ARG A 27 -8.57 2.87 -5.14
CA ARG A 27 -9.85 2.73 -5.84
C ARG A 27 -10.92 2.14 -4.93
N ASN A 28 -10.58 1.07 -4.20
CA ASN A 28 -11.48 0.44 -3.24
C ASN A 28 -11.90 1.41 -2.13
N PHE A 29 -10.94 2.16 -1.58
CA PHE A 29 -11.21 3.12 -0.53
C PHE A 29 -12.17 4.22 -0.98
N LYS A 30 -11.94 4.79 -2.18
CA LYS A 30 -12.87 5.76 -2.77
C LYS A 30 -14.26 5.18 -3.01
N ALA A 31 -14.35 3.92 -3.43
CA ALA A 31 -15.64 3.27 -3.63
C ALA A 31 -16.42 3.11 -2.31
N ILE A 32 -15.74 2.69 -1.24
CA ILE A 32 -16.34 2.56 0.10
C ILE A 32 -16.82 3.92 0.59
N LEU A 33 -15.97 4.94 0.53
CA LEU A 33 -16.36 6.29 0.95
C LEU A 33 -17.49 6.88 0.10
N ALA A 34 -17.56 6.53 -1.20
CA ALA A 34 -18.65 7.00 -2.05
C ALA A 34 -20.01 6.42 -1.65
N THR A 35 -20.04 5.24 -1.02
CA THR A 35 -21.29 4.64 -0.51
C THR A 35 -21.80 5.29 0.79
N SER A 36 -20.91 5.90 1.58
CA SER A 36 -21.28 6.60 2.81
C SER A 36 -21.60 8.08 2.62
N THR A 37 -21.37 8.62 1.42
CA THR A 37 -21.62 10.04 1.11
C THR A 37 -22.77 10.20 0.13
N VAL A 38 -23.72 11.10 0.43
CA VAL A 38 -24.86 11.44 -0.46
C VAL A 38 -24.38 12.05 -1.78
N LYS A 39 -23.23 12.76 -1.77
CA LYS A 39 -22.62 13.32 -2.97
C LYS A 39 -21.32 12.58 -3.29
N ARG A 40 -21.18 12.14 -4.54
CA ARG A 40 -19.93 11.58 -5.11
C ARG A 40 -18.80 12.60 -5.27
N SER A 41 -18.99 13.82 -4.75
CA SER A 41 -18.01 14.90 -4.71
C SER A 41 -17.93 15.46 -3.30
N GLY A 42 -16.72 15.51 -2.74
CA GLY A 42 -16.47 16.00 -1.39
C GLY A 42 -15.02 15.86 -0.97
N THR A 43 -14.61 16.62 0.04
CA THR A 43 -13.25 16.62 0.59
C THR A 43 -12.77 15.22 1.00
N LEU A 44 -13.68 14.36 1.48
CA LEU A 44 -13.45 12.94 1.76
C LEU A 44 -12.85 12.20 0.56
N LEU A 45 -13.55 12.20 -0.58
CA LEU A 45 -13.13 11.49 -1.80
C LEU A 45 -11.91 12.11 -2.47
N ARG A 46 -11.70 13.42 -2.28
CA ARG A 46 -10.53 14.14 -2.79
C ARG A 46 -9.26 13.73 -2.04
N ILE A 47 -9.32 13.65 -0.71
CA ILE A 47 -8.17 13.32 0.14
C ILE A 47 -7.88 11.82 0.16
N ALA A 48 -8.92 10.98 0.05
CA ALA A 48 -8.78 9.52 0.04
C ALA A 48 -7.74 9.03 -0.98
N GLY A 49 -6.68 8.43 -0.46
CA GLY A 49 -5.49 8.05 -1.22
C GLY A 49 -4.82 6.82 -0.66
N ALA A 50 -4.06 6.13 -1.50
CA ALA A 50 -3.06 5.17 -1.07
C ALA A 50 -1.84 5.33 -1.98
N THR A 51 -0.65 5.23 -1.39
CA THR A 51 0.63 5.44 -2.08
C THR A 51 1.66 4.41 -1.62
N ALA A 52 2.45 3.89 -2.56
CA ALA A 52 3.60 3.07 -2.26
C ALA A 52 4.76 3.97 -1.81
N THR A 53 5.25 3.73 -0.60
CA THR A 53 6.39 4.43 -0.01
C THR A 53 7.63 3.57 -0.20
N MET A 54 8.60 4.10 -0.93
CA MET A 54 9.89 3.45 -1.15
C MET A 54 10.93 4.02 -0.19
N LYS A 55 11.75 3.17 0.43
CA LYS A 55 12.85 3.57 1.30
C LYS A 55 14.09 2.77 0.94
N ALA A 56 15.23 3.45 0.78
CA ALA A 56 16.48 2.83 0.34
C ALA A 56 16.36 1.99 -0.96
N GLY A 57 15.43 2.36 -1.85
CA GLY A 57 15.18 1.65 -3.11
C GLY A 57 14.14 0.53 -3.02
N GLU A 58 13.76 0.09 -1.83
CA GLU A 58 12.83 -1.03 -1.60
C GLU A 58 11.45 -0.53 -1.18
N LEU A 59 10.42 -1.36 -1.35
CA LEU A 59 9.09 -1.05 -0.84
C LEU A 59 9.11 -1.19 0.69
N ASP A 60 8.76 -0.09 1.36
CA ASP A 60 8.70 0.00 2.83
C ASP A 60 7.25 -0.17 3.32
N ALA A 61 6.32 0.59 2.73
CA ALA A 61 4.93 0.59 3.15
C ALA A 61 3.95 0.99 2.04
N ILE A 62 2.68 0.59 2.20
CA ILE A 62 1.56 1.24 1.53
C ILE A 62 0.92 2.23 2.52
N THR A 63 1.06 3.52 2.25
CA THR A 63 0.49 4.58 3.10
C THR A 63 -0.92 4.90 2.63
N ILE A 64 -1.89 4.87 3.54
CA ILE A 64 -3.28 5.24 3.28
C ILE A 64 -3.54 6.65 3.84
N ASN A 65 -4.03 7.54 2.97
CA ASN A 65 -4.37 8.91 3.33
C ASN A 65 -5.88 9.06 3.45
N ALA A 66 -6.34 9.57 4.58
CA ALA A 66 -7.75 9.82 4.88
C ALA A 66 -7.92 11.18 5.57
N SER A 67 -9.09 11.80 5.41
CA SER A 67 -9.40 13.05 6.10
C SER A 67 -9.86 12.79 7.54
N THR A 68 -9.80 13.81 8.41
CA THR A 68 -10.34 13.72 9.78
C THR A 68 -11.80 13.27 9.80
N ALA A 69 -12.62 13.75 8.86
CA ALA A 69 -14.01 13.34 8.74
C ALA A 69 -14.16 11.83 8.47
N THR A 70 -13.21 11.21 7.75
CA THR A 70 -13.22 9.76 7.50
C THR A 70 -13.04 8.99 8.79
N PHE A 71 -12.12 9.43 9.66
CA PHE A 71 -11.85 8.80 10.95
C PHE A 71 -13.05 8.95 11.89
N ILE A 72 -13.65 10.14 11.96
CA ILE A 72 -14.86 10.39 12.75
C ILE A 72 -15.99 9.48 12.28
N GLN A 73 -16.19 9.33 10.96
CA GLN A 73 -17.24 8.44 10.43
C GLN A 73 -16.92 6.95 10.62
N HIS A 74 -15.64 6.58 10.62
CA HIS A 74 -15.25 5.19 10.85
C HIS A 74 -15.61 4.74 12.27
N TYR A 75 -15.24 5.52 13.29
CA TYR A 75 -15.50 5.20 14.70
C TYR A 75 -16.88 5.65 15.20
N GLY A 76 -17.57 6.50 14.44
CA GLY A 76 -18.76 7.18 14.93
C GLY A 76 -18.41 8.34 15.87
N PHE A 77 -19.43 9.06 16.31
CA PHE A 77 -19.27 10.19 17.22
C PHE A 77 -20.52 10.38 18.05
N GLU A 78 -20.36 10.65 19.33
CA GLU A 78 -21.43 11.10 20.21
C GLU A 78 -20.98 12.39 20.89
N GLY A 79 -21.81 13.43 20.80
CA GLY A 79 -21.48 14.69 21.46
C GLY A 79 -22.44 15.82 21.11
N ILE A 80 -22.08 17.01 21.57
CA ILE A 80 -22.85 18.24 21.32
C ILE A 80 -22.06 19.08 20.32
N LYS A 81 -22.69 19.46 19.22
CA LYS A 81 -22.09 20.39 18.25
C LYS A 81 -21.87 21.77 18.89
N SER A 82 -21.03 22.59 18.28
CA SER A 82 -20.82 23.98 18.71
C SER A 82 -22.10 24.82 18.77
N ASN A 83 -23.15 24.43 18.04
CA ASN A 83 -24.47 25.07 18.07
C ASN A 83 -25.43 24.48 19.13
N GLY A 84 -24.93 23.69 20.09
CA GLY A 84 -25.73 23.12 21.18
C GLY A 84 -26.56 21.89 20.81
N VAL A 85 -26.57 21.48 19.54
CA VAL A 85 -27.36 20.33 19.08
C VAL A 85 -26.63 19.03 19.41
N ARG A 86 -27.29 18.13 20.15
CA ARG A 86 -26.83 16.75 20.36
C ARG A 86 -26.78 16.02 19.02
N MET A 87 -25.65 15.38 18.73
CA MET A 87 -25.43 14.58 17.54
C MET A 87 -24.88 13.23 17.93
N THR A 88 -25.47 12.20 17.32
CA THR A 88 -24.96 10.83 17.36
C THR A 88 -24.77 10.38 15.91
N LEU A 89 -23.55 9.97 15.58
CA LEU A 89 -23.16 9.38 14.30
C LEU A 89 -22.80 7.92 14.54
N LYS A 90 -23.49 7.02 13.83
CA LYS A 90 -23.15 5.60 13.85
C LYS A 90 -21.81 5.36 13.14
N PRO A 91 -20.97 4.44 13.66
CA PRO A 91 -19.76 4.01 12.98
C PRO A 91 -20.07 3.35 11.63
N LEU A 92 -19.20 3.58 10.65
CA LEU A 92 -19.32 3.03 9.30
C LEU A 92 -18.22 2.04 8.94
N SER A 93 -17.26 1.76 9.84
CA SER A 93 -16.25 0.71 9.65
C SER A 93 -15.48 0.78 8.32
N HIS A 94 -15.22 2.00 7.82
CA HIS A 94 -14.60 2.22 6.52
C HIS A 94 -13.27 1.47 6.29
N PHE A 95 -12.41 1.37 7.30
CA PHE A 95 -11.13 0.68 7.17
C PHE A 95 -11.26 -0.84 7.19
N ASP A 96 -12.18 -1.38 8.00
CA ASP A 96 -12.47 -2.83 8.02
C ASP A 96 -12.94 -3.27 6.62
N LEU A 97 -13.93 -2.55 6.07
CA LEU A 97 -14.42 -2.76 4.72
C LEU A 97 -13.33 -2.60 3.65
N LEU A 98 -12.36 -1.71 3.88
CA LEU A 98 -11.25 -1.49 2.95
C LEU A 98 -10.30 -2.68 2.93
N PHE A 99 -9.92 -3.19 4.10
CA PHE A 99 -9.01 -4.32 4.22
C PHE A 99 -9.67 -5.61 3.71
N ASP A 100 -10.94 -5.84 4.02
CA ASP A 100 -11.69 -6.97 3.49
C ASP A 100 -11.74 -6.94 1.95
N LYS A 101 -12.08 -5.78 1.39
CA LYS A 101 -12.17 -5.60 -0.07
C LYS A 101 -10.82 -5.61 -0.78
N SER A 102 -9.73 -5.33 -0.07
CA SER A 102 -8.38 -5.21 -0.64
C SER A 102 -7.48 -6.38 -0.27
N SER A 103 -7.97 -7.37 0.49
CA SER A 103 -7.27 -8.60 0.90
C SER A 103 -6.48 -9.22 -0.25
N ARG A 104 -7.14 -9.53 -1.36
CA ARG A 104 -6.51 -10.09 -2.55
C ARG A 104 -5.38 -9.22 -3.12
N ALA A 105 -5.53 -7.89 -3.08
CA ALA A 105 -4.50 -6.99 -3.58
C ALA A 105 -3.27 -6.94 -2.67
N LEU A 106 -3.46 -7.17 -1.37
CA LEU A 106 -2.38 -7.27 -0.38
C LEU A 106 -1.68 -8.63 -0.47
N GLU A 107 -2.43 -9.72 -0.63
CA GLU A 107 -1.90 -11.07 -0.86
C GLU A 107 -1.03 -11.10 -2.12
N GLN A 108 -1.56 -10.61 -3.25
CA GLN A 108 -0.80 -10.51 -4.50
C GLN A 108 0.45 -9.65 -4.37
N LEU A 109 0.40 -8.57 -3.59
CA LEU A 109 1.58 -7.75 -3.33
C LEU A 109 2.64 -8.53 -2.53
N ALA A 110 2.21 -9.30 -1.54
CA ALA A 110 3.12 -10.11 -0.72
C ALA A 110 3.82 -11.18 -1.57
N ASP A 111 3.07 -11.88 -2.42
CA ASP A 111 3.61 -12.87 -3.35
C ASP A 111 4.59 -12.23 -4.35
N GLU A 112 4.19 -11.14 -5.01
CA GLU A 112 5.05 -10.43 -5.97
C GLU A 112 6.37 -9.96 -5.31
N ILE A 113 6.32 -9.42 -4.09
CA ILE A 113 7.53 -8.98 -3.37
C ILE A 113 8.40 -10.18 -2.95
N ALA A 114 7.78 -11.27 -2.50
CA ALA A 114 8.50 -12.48 -2.10
C ALA A 114 9.29 -13.05 -3.27
N ASP A 115 8.67 -13.13 -4.45
CA ASP A 115 9.30 -13.61 -5.68
C ASP A 115 10.46 -12.69 -6.11
N ILE A 116 10.21 -11.38 -6.20
CA ILE A 116 11.22 -10.38 -6.61
C ILE A 116 12.42 -10.39 -5.67
N ARG A 117 12.19 -10.39 -4.36
CA ARG A 117 13.28 -10.40 -3.36
C ARG A 117 13.97 -11.76 -3.30
N GLY A 118 13.23 -12.85 -3.51
CA GLY A 118 13.77 -14.20 -3.60
C GLY A 118 14.76 -14.33 -4.75
N GLU A 119 14.38 -13.91 -5.95
CA GLU A 119 15.23 -13.93 -7.15
C GLU A 119 16.51 -13.10 -6.96
N ARG A 120 16.39 -11.95 -6.30
CA ARG A 120 17.55 -11.11 -5.95
C ARG A 120 18.53 -11.83 -5.03
N ILE A 121 18.04 -12.54 -4.02
CA ILE A 121 18.89 -13.29 -3.09
C ILE A 121 19.56 -14.47 -3.81
N THR A 122 18.81 -15.26 -4.59
CA THR A 122 19.36 -16.42 -5.30
C THR A 122 20.43 -16.01 -6.31
N THR A 123 20.21 -14.90 -7.01
CA THR A 123 21.19 -14.34 -7.96
C THR A 123 22.48 -13.92 -7.25
N ARG A 124 22.37 -13.18 -6.14
CA ARG A 124 23.53 -12.76 -5.34
C ARG A 124 24.32 -13.95 -4.79
N LEU A 125 23.64 -14.97 -4.28
CA LEU A 125 24.29 -16.19 -3.80
C LEU A 125 25.02 -16.93 -4.93
N SER A 126 24.37 -17.10 -6.08
CA SER A 126 24.98 -17.72 -7.26
C SER A 126 26.25 -16.97 -7.72
N ASN A 127 26.19 -15.64 -7.77
CA ASN A 127 27.34 -14.82 -8.18
C ASN A 127 28.49 -14.91 -7.15
N MET A 128 28.17 -14.93 -5.86
CA MET A 128 29.17 -15.11 -4.80
C MET A 128 29.86 -16.48 -4.88
N VAL A 129 29.11 -17.55 -5.12
CA VAL A 129 29.67 -18.90 -5.29
C VAL A 129 30.63 -18.96 -6.47
N LYS A 130 30.29 -18.34 -7.61
CA LYS A 130 31.16 -18.29 -8.79
C LYS A 130 32.47 -17.57 -8.52
N LEU A 131 32.43 -16.43 -7.82
CA LEU A 131 33.62 -15.68 -7.45
C LEU A 131 34.55 -16.50 -6.55
N LEU A 132 33.99 -17.19 -5.56
CA LEU A 132 34.77 -18.06 -4.65
C LEU A 132 35.33 -19.30 -5.35
N SER A 133 34.66 -19.83 -6.38
CA SER A 133 35.19 -20.95 -7.16
C SER A 133 36.32 -20.51 -8.09
N ASP A 134 36.23 -19.33 -8.69
CA ASP A 134 37.25 -18.81 -9.62
C ASP A 134 38.54 -18.40 -8.88
N GLU A 135 38.44 -17.92 -7.63
CA GLU A 135 39.61 -17.63 -6.79
C GLU A 135 40.35 -18.88 -6.31
N ARG A 136 39.70 -20.05 -6.26
CA ARG A 136 40.35 -21.33 -5.90
C ARG A 136 41.11 -21.99 -7.05
N VAL A 137 40.99 -21.46 -8.27
CA VAL A 137 41.65 -21.98 -9.48
C VAL A 137 42.92 -21.18 -9.83
N LYS A 138 43.25 -20.15 -9.04
CA LYS A 138 44.52 -19.40 -9.10
C LYS A 138 45.44 -19.77 -7.94
#